data_AF-A0AAN8E4X3-F1
#
_entry.id   AF-A0AAN8E4X3-F1
#
_cell.length_a   1.000
_cell.length_b   1.000
_cell.length_c   1.000
_cell.angle_alpha   90.00
_cell.angle_beta   90.00
_cell.angle_gamma   90.00
#
_symmetry.space_group_name_H-M   'P 1'
#
loop_
_entity.id
_entity.type
_entity.pdbx_description
1 polymer ?
#
loop_
_entity_poly.entity_id
_entity_poly.type
_entity_poly.pdbx_seq_one_letter_code
_entity_poly.pdbx_strand_id
1 'polypeptide(L)'
;MVAHTQKNNKPRKPGGKESQPLIIAKTPEFVQDVMGSGTGAGSGEFHVFRRLRRGEYQGRDFLDRMLEKVNEDIECLGEVQLSKRAAGDGAAGRGRKRKRLRRKMRMAKIAEKVRQERERVREQNQQERMERKNQIPKRKKGKLPSDYTPPPLRKQCCTRGSRNLVGKPRFPRHCASRGEG
;
A
#
# COMPACT_ATOMS: atom_id res chain seq x y z
N MET A 1 -16.63 -33.75 -57.02
CA MET A 1 -16.00 -34.84 -56.24
C MET A 1 -15.83 -34.35 -54.81
N VAL A 2 -16.65 -34.82 -53.87
CA VAL A 2 -16.59 -34.41 -52.46
C VAL A 2 -16.32 -35.65 -51.62
N ALA A 3 -15.13 -35.75 -51.06
CA ALA A 3 -14.74 -36.87 -50.20
C ALA A 3 -15.45 -36.76 -48.85
N HIS A 4 -16.29 -37.73 -48.52
CA HIS A 4 -16.84 -37.89 -47.18
C HIS A 4 -15.82 -38.61 -46.29
N THR A 5 -15.31 -37.92 -45.27
CA THR A 5 -14.48 -38.51 -44.24
C THR A 5 -15.37 -39.13 -43.17
N GLN A 6 -15.36 -40.46 -43.07
CA GLN A 6 -16.06 -41.19 -42.01
C GLN A 6 -15.33 -40.97 -40.67
N LYS A 7 -15.95 -40.20 -39.78
CA LYS A 7 -15.50 -40.05 -38.39
C LYS A 7 -15.88 -41.30 -37.61
N ASN A 8 -14.87 -42.11 -37.25
CA ASN A 8 -15.03 -43.25 -36.36
C ASN A 8 -15.39 -42.77 -34.94
N ASN A 9 -16.67 -42.84 -34.60
CA ASN A 9 -17.18 -42.66 -33.24
C ASN A 9 -16.99 -43.95 -32.43
N LYS A 10 -15.75 -44.22 -32.00
CA LYS A 10 -15.52 -45.22 -30.96
C LYS A 10 -15.78 -44.55 -29.61
N PRO A 11 -16.71 -45.04 -28.77
CA PRO A 11 -16.95 -44.45 -27.47
C PRO A 11 -15.65 -44.53 -26.66
N ARG A 12 -15.10 -43.37 -26.31
CA ARG A 12 -14.01 -43.28 -25.34
C ARG A 12 -14.56 -43.86 -24.04
N LYS A 13 -13.91 -44.92 -23.54
CA LYS A 13 -14.25 -45.53 -22.25
C LYS A 13 -14.38 -44.40 -21.22
N PRO A 14 -15.48 -44.34 -20.45
CA PRO A 14 -15.63 -43.35 -19.39
C PRO A 14 -14.45 -43.50 -18.45
N GLY A 15 -13.78 -42.37 -18.17
CA GLY A 15 -12.60 -42.30 -17.32
C GLY A 15 -12.82 -43.14 -16.08
N GLY A 16 -12.00 -44.18 -15.94
CA GLY A 16 -11.98 -44.97 -14.72
C GLY A 16 -11.83 -44.00 -13.57
N LYS A 17 -12.76 -44.09 -12.61
CA LYS A 17 -12.63 -43.50 -11.28
C LYS A 17 -11.15 -43.64 -10.91
N GLU A 18 -10.44 -42.53 -10.67
CA GLU A 18 -9.05 -42.58 -10.22
C GLU A 18 -9.03 -43.59 -9.08
N SER A 19 -8.53 -44.79 -9.38
CA SER A 19 -8.58 -45.90 -8.45
C SER A 19 -7.71 -45.41 -7.33
N GLN A 20 -8.31 -45.07 -6.18
CA GLN A 20 -7.60 -44.70 -4.95
C GLN A 20 -6.39 -45.59 -4.89
N PRO A 21 -5.20 -45.05 -5.15
CA PRO A 21 -4.11 -45.94 -5.41
C PRO A 21 -3.72 -46.54 -4.07
N LEU A 22 -3.31 -47.80 -4.15
CA LEU A 22 -2.86 -48.66 -3.05
C LEU A 22 -1.56 -48.11 -2.44
N ILE A 23 -1.57 -46.84 -2.04
CA ILE A 23 -0.47 -46.02 -1.56
C ILE A 23 -0.97 -45.55 -0.22
N ILE A 24 -1.05 -46.41 0.76
CA ILE A 24 -0.06 -47.40 1.11
C ILE A 24 -0.83 -48.71 1.22
N ALA A 25 -0.67 -49.66 0.31
CA ALA A 25 -0.86 -51.05 0.68
C ALA A 25 0.06 -51.25 1.88
N LYS A 26 -0.51 -51.21 3.09
CA LYS A 26 0.20 -51.21 4.36
C LYS A 26 1.25 -52.30 4.22
N THR A 27 2.51 -51.87 4.05
CA THR A 27 3.60 -52.80 3.76
C THR A 27 3.50 -53.85 4.86
N PRO A 28 3.36 -55.14 4.51
CA PRO A 28 3.12 -56.17 5.50
C PRO A 28 4.19 -56.04 6.57
N GLU A 29 3.75 -55.93 7.83
CA GLU A 29 4.64 -55.59 8.95
C GLU A 29 5.76 -56.62 9.10
N PHE A 30 5.47 -57.88 8.75
CA PHE A 30 6.42 -58.97 8.73
C PHE A 30 6.39 -59.69 7.39
N VAL A 31 7.54 -59.78 6.73
CA VAL A 31 7.76 -60.67 5.59
C VAL A 31 8.31 -61.98 6.15
N GLN A 32 7.54 -63.07 6.05
CA GLN A 32 7.91 -64.36 6.64
C GLN A 32 9.00 -65.09 5.84
N ASP A 33 9.09 -64.81 4.54
CA ASP A 33 9.95 -65.55 3.59
C ASP A 33 11.30 -64.85 3.33
N VAL A 34 11.87 -64.19 4.34
CA VAL A 34 13.18 -63.51 4.19
C VAL A 34 14.30 -64.54 4.26
N MET A 35 14.78 -64.97 3.08
CA MET A 35 15.98 -65.79 2.96
C MET A 35 17.21 -64.99 3.43
N GLY A 36 18.05 -65.57 4.28
CA GLY A 36 19.13 -64.87 4.97
C GLY A 36 20.15 -64.20 4.05
N SER A 37 20.75 -63.10 4.52
CA SER A 37 21.58 -62.13 3.78
C SER A 37 22.80 -62.69 3.03
N GLY A 38 23.15 -63.96 3.25
CA GLY A 38 24.29 -64.65 2.61
C GLY A 38 23.91 -65.70 1.56
N THR A 39 22.62 -65.93 1.30
CA THR A 39 22.18 -66.96 0.34
C THR A 39 22.08 -66.36 -1.06
N GLY A 40 22.68 -66.99 -2.06
CA GLY A 40 22.69 -66.50 -3.44
C GLY A 40 21.28 -66.34 -4.04
N ALA A 41 21.10 -65.35 -4.92
CA ALA A 41 19.82 -65.02 -5.54
C ALA A 41 19.22 -66.23 -6.27
N GLY A 42 18.10 -66.75 -5.74
CA GLY A 42 17.34 -67.82 -6.38
C GLY A 42 16.57 -67.32 -7.61
N SER A 43 16.17 -68.24 -8.49
CA SER A 43 15.42 -67.92 -9.72
C SER A 43 14.07 -67.24 -9.46
N GLY A 44 13.49 -67.42 -8.28
CA GLY A 44 12.25 -66.77 -7.84
C GLY A 44 12.40 -65.30 -7.43
N GLU A 45 13.61 -64.89 -7.03
CA GLU A 45 13.90 -63.54 -6.51
C GLU A 45 13.62 -62.45 -7.58
N PHE A 46 13.89 -62.78 -8.84
CA PHE A 46 13.63 -61.88 -9.98
C PHE A 46 12.16 -61.48 -10.09
N HIS A 47 11.23 -62.42 -9.85
CA HIS A 47 9.80 -62.13 -9.93
C HIS A 47 9.29 -61.36 -8.72
N VAL A 48 9.90 -61.55 -7.55
CA VAL A 48 9.63 -60.76 -6.35
C VAL A 48 10.04 -59.31 -6.60
N PHE A 49 11.27 -59.08 -7.04
CA PHE A 49 11.76 -57.75 -7.42
C PHE A 49 10.87 -57.06 -8.46
N ARG A 50 10.47 -57.78 -9.52
CA ARG A 50 9.60 -57.21 -10.57
C ARG A 50 8.25 -56.73 -10.02
N ARG A 51 7.65 -57.45 -9.06
CA ARG A 51 6.37 -57.07 -8.45
C ARG A 51 6.56 -55.87 -7.51
N LEU A 52 7.60 -55.88 -6.69
CA LEU A 52 7.95 -54.78 -5.79
C LEU A 52 8.18 -53.47 -6.56
N ARG A 53 9.01 -53.49 -7.61
CA ARG A 53 9.29 -52.30 -8.44
C ARG A 53 8.05 -51.72 -9.12
N ARG A 54 7.13 -52.58 -9.59
CA ARG A 54 5.85 -52.11 -10.17
C ARG A 54 4.99 -51.42 -9.11
N GLY A 55 4.94 -51.95 -7.89
CA GLY A 55 4.27 -51.30 -6.78
C GLY A 55 4.91 -49.96 -6.40
N GLU A 56 6.24 -49.89 -6.38
CA GLU A 56 7.00 -48.67 -6.10
C GLU A 56 6.73 -47.56 -7.12
N TYR A 57 6.75 -47.87 -8.43
CA TYR A 57 6.47 -46.86 -9.46
C TYR A 57 5.03 -46.35 -9.39
N GLN A 58 4.07 -47.23 -9.17
CA GLN A 58 2.68 -46.80 -8.95
C GLN A 58 2.56 -45.90 -7.72
N GLY A 59 3.27 -46.25 -6.65
CA GLY A 59 3.43 -45.46 -5.43
C GLY A 59 3.94 -44.05 -5.70
N ARG A 60 5.09 -43.98 -6.37
CA ARG A 60 5.78 -42.72 -6.67
C ARG A 60 4.98 -41.85 -7.62
N ASP A 61 4.48 -42.40 -8.72
CA ASP A 61 3.73 -41.67 -9.74
C ASP A 61 2.48 -40.97 -9.18
N PHE A 62 1.81 -41.57 -8.21
CA PHE A 62 0.66 -40.93 -7.57
C PHE A 62 1.07 -39.85 -6.58
N LEU A 63 2.10 -40.09 -5.77
CA LEU A 63 2.59 -39.08 -4.85
C LEU A 63 3.03 -37.84 -5.64
N ASP A 64 3.72 -38.03 -6.76
CA ASP A 64 4.11 -36.96 -7.67
C ASP A 64 2.87 -36.25 -8.25
N ARG A 65 1.85 -36.98 -8.73
CA ARG A 65 0.58 -36.38 -9.20
C ARG A 65 -0.21 -35.65 -8.12
N MET A 66 -0.21 -36.14 -6.88
CA MET A 66 -0.86 -35.46 -5.76
C MET A 66 -0.10 -34.19 -5.39
N LEU A 67 1.23 -34.25 -5.40
CA LEU A 67 2.10 -33.12 -5.12
C LEU A 67 1.88 -32.01 -6.16
N GLU A 68 1.79 -32.36 -7.44
CA GLU A 68 1.44 -31.42 -8.51
C GLU A 68 0.10 -30.72 -8.26
N LYS A 69 -0.97 -31.47 -7.97
CA LYS A 69 -2.29 -30.89 -7.64
C LYS A 69 -2.23 -29.94 -6.43
N VAL A 70 -1.51 -30.32 -5.37
CA VAL A 70 -1.34 -29.47 -4.18
C VAL A 70 -0.56 -28.20 -4.50
N ASN A 71 0.49 -28.29 -5.32
CA ASN A 71 1.26 -27.12 -5.75
C ASN A 71 0.39 -26.17 -6.59
N GLU A 72 -0.40 -26.69 -7.53
CA GLU A 72 -1.35 -25.92 -8.33
C GLU A 72 -2.37 -25.18 -7.44
N ASP A 73 -2.89 -25.83 -6.40
CA ASP A 73 -3.81 -25.21 -5.44
C ASP A 73 -3.13 -24.08 -4.65
N ILE A 74 -1.89 -24.28 -4.21
CA ILE A 74 -1.11 -23.25 -3.49
C ILE A 74 -0.88 -22.03 -4.40
N GLU A 75 -0.48 -22.26 -5.65
CA GLU A 75 -0.25 -21.21 -6.64
C GLU A 75 -1.55 -20.43 -6.92
N CYS A 76 -2.66 -21.14 -7.15
CA CYS A 76 -3.98 -20.54 -7.36
C CYS A 76 -4.39 -19.64 -6.19
N LEU A 77 -4.23 -20.12 -4.95
CA LEU A 77 -4.51 -19.34 -3.76
C LEU A 77 -3.59 -18.11 -3.63
N GLY A 78 -2.32 -18.26 -4.00
CA GLY A 78 -1.34 -17.17 -4.04
C GLY A 78 -1.74 -16.06 -5.00
N GLU A 79 -2.08 -16.41 -6.24
CA GLU A 79 -2.49 -15.44 -7.28
C GLU A 79 -3.78 -14.70 -6.92
N VAL A 80 -4.76 -15.40 -6.36
CA VAL A 80 -6.02 -14.81 -5.88
C VAL A 80 -5.74 -13.80 -4.76
N GLN A 81 -4.83 -14.11 -3.84
CA GLN A 81 -4.44 -13.18 -2.78
C GLN A 81 -3.76 -11.93 -3.32
N LEU A 82 -2.83 -12.08 -4.28
CA LEU A 82 -2.15 -10.94 -4.92
C LEU A 82 -3.14 -10.05 -5.65
N SER A 83 -4.09 -10.63 -6.39
CA SER A 83 -5.15 -9.90 -7.09
C SER A 83 -6.04 -9.12 -6.12
N LYS A 84 -6.42 -9.73 -4.99
CA LYS A 84 -7.18 -9.04 -3.93
C LYS A 84 -6.40 -7.87 -3.33
N ARG A 85 -5.09 -8.03 -3.08
CA ARG A 85 -4.23 -6.95 -2.57
C ARG A 85 -4.11 -5.81 -3.58
N ALA A 86 -3.82 -6.10 -4.85
CA ALA A 86 -3.74 -5.10 -5.91
C ALA A 86 -5.06 -4.34 -6.12
N ALA A 87 -6.21 -5.04 -6.07
CA ALA A 87 -7.52 -4.41 -6.11
C ALA A 87 -7.78 -3.51 -4.89
N GLY A 88 -7.37 -3.97 -3.71
CA GLY A 88 -7.41 -3.24 -2.45
C GLY A 88 -6.55 -1.96 -2.49
N ASP A 89 -5.33 -2.04 -3.02
CA ASP A 89 -4.42 -0.90 -3.15
C ASP A 89 -4.91 0.12 -4.19
N GLY A 90 -5.46 -0.36 -5.31
CA GLY A 90 -6.13 0.49 -6.28
C GLY A 90 -7.37 1.19 -5.70
N ALA A 91 -8.16 0.51 -4.88
CA ALA A 91 -9.30 1.09 -4.17
C ALA A 91 -8.86 2.08 -3.07
N ALA A 92 -7.84 1.74 -2.30
CA ALA A 92 -7.26 2.58 -1.25
C ALA A 92 -6.61 3.84 -1.84
N GLY A 93 -5.90 3.73 -2.96
CA GLY A 93 -5.34 4.86 -3.71
C GLY A 93 -6.43 5.81 -4.22
N ARG A 94 -7.50 5.26 -4.82
CA ARG A 94 -8.70 6.03 -5.23
C ARG A 94 -9.37 6.71 -4.02
N GLY A 95 -9.49 6.00 -2.89
CA GLY A 95 -10.01 6.53 -1.64
C GLY A 95 -9.17 7.68 -1.07
N ARG A 96 -7.84 7.54 -1.05
CA ARG A 96 -6.90 8.60 -0.63
C ARG A 96 -7.02 9.84 -1.51
N LYS A 97 -7.12 9.68 -2.84
CA LYS A 97 -7.33 10.79 -3.79
C LYS A 97 -8.65 11.52 -3.51
N ARG A 98 -9.75 10.79 -3.34
CA ARG A 98 -11.07 11.35 -2.99
C ARG A 98 -11.04 12.10 -1.64
N LYS A 99 -10.37 11.54 -0.62
CA LYS A 99 -10.23 12.18 0.70
C LYS A 99 -9.40 13.47 0.62
N ARG A 100 -8.30 13.48 -0.16
CA ARG A 100 -7.49 14.68 -0.41
C ARG A 100 -8.29 15.77 -1.11
N LEU A 101 -9.08 15.43 -2.13
CA LEU A 101 -9.95 16.38 -2.82
C LEU A 101 -11.03 16.95 -1.88
N ARG A 102 -11.70 16.09 -1.09
CA ARG A 102 -12.67 16.53 -0.07
C ARG A 102 -12.03 17.47 0.96
N ARG A 103 -10.80 17.20 1.41
CA ARG A 103 -10.07 18.07 2.33
C ARG A 103 -9.75 19.43 1.69
N LYS A 104 -9.32 19.45 0.42
CA LYS A 104 -9.10 20.70 -0.33
C LYS A 104 -10.38 21.52 -0.46
N MET A 105 -11.49 20.90 -0.86
CA MET A 105 -12.78 21.58 -0.97
C MET A 105 -13.27 22.13 0.37
N ARG A 106 -13.12 21.38 1.47
CA ARG A 106 -13.45 21.87 2.82
C ARG A 106 -12.60 23.09 3.20
N MET A 107 -11.29 23.04 2.97
CA MET A 107 -10.40 24.15 3.28
C MET A 107 -10.69 25.39 2.42
N ALA A 108 -11.02 25.21 1.14
CA ALA A 108 -11.43 26.32 0.27
C ALA A 108 -12.72 26.99 0.78
N LYS A 109 -13.73 26.21 1.16
CA LYS A 109 -14.97 26.75 1.76
C LYS A 109 -14.73 27.50 3.07
N ILE A 110 -13.84 26.99 3.93
CA ILE A 110 -13.47 27.67 5.16
C ILE A 110 -12.74 28.99 4.84
N ALA A 111 -11.79 28.97 3.90
CA ALA A 111 -11.05 30.17 3.51
C ALA A 111 -11.96 31.24 2.88
N GLU A 112 -12.95 30.84 2.09
CA GLU A 112 -13.96 31.76 1.54
C GLU A 112 -14.80 32.41 2.65
N LYS A 113 -15.29 31.62 3.61
CA LYS A 113 -16.03 32.14 4.77
C LYS A 113 -15.20 33.14 5.57
N VAL A 114 -13.92 32.84 5.81
CA VAL A 114 -12.99 33.76 6.50
C VAL A 114 -12.76 35.04 5.69
N ARG A 115 -12.71 34.98 4.35
CA ARG A 115 -12.61 36.17 3.50
C ARG A 115 -13.85 37.05 3.61
N GLN A 116 -15.04 36.45 3.50
CA GLN A 116 -16.32 37.18 3.66
C GLN A 116 -16.44 37.81 5.05
N GLU A 117 -16.02 37.09 6.10
CA GLU A 117 -16.02 37.62 7.47
C GLU A 117 -15.02 38.78 7.63
N ARG A 118 -13.83 38.68 7.04
CA ARG A 118 -12.86 39.79 7.01
C ARG A 118 -13.38 41.01 6.26
N GLU A 119 -14.11 40.83 5.16
CA GLU A 119 -14.74 41.93 4.42
C GLU A 119 -15.84 42.60 5.26
N ARG A 120 -16.73 41.82 5.90
CA ARG A 120 -17.74 42.34 6.83
C ARG A 120 -17.12 43.13 7.98
N VAL A 121 -16.05 42.62 8.60
CA VAL A 121 -15.34 43.33 9.67
C VAL A 121 -14.66 44.61 9.17
N ARG A 122 -14.16 44.62 7.93
CA ARG A 122 -13.60 45.83 7.30
C ARG A 122 -14.67 46.88 7.04
N GLU A 123 -15.83 46.49 6.52
CA GLU A 123 -16.97 47.39 6.28
C GLU A 123 -17.49 47.99 7.59
N GLN A 124 -17.67 47.15 8.62
CA GLN A 124 -18.05 47.61 9.97
C GLN A 124 -17.04 48.62 10.55
N ASN A 125 -15.74 48.34 10.46
CA ASN A 125 -14.70 49.27 10.92
C ASN A 125 -14.70 50.60 10.13
N GLN A 126 -14.99 50.56 8.82
CA GLN A 126 -15.09 51.78 8.02
C GLN A 126 -16.31 52.61 8.41
N GLN A 127 -17.46 51.99 8.63
CA GLN A 127 -18.66 52.67 9.14
C GLN A 127 -18.39 53.29 10.52
N GLU A 128 -17.84 52.53 11.47
CA GLU A 128 -17.51 53.05 12.80
C GLU A 128 -16.52 54.23 12.72
N ARG A 129 -15.54 54.17 11.81
CA ARG A 129 -14.59 55.26 11.60
C ARG A 129 -15.22 56.51 11.00
N MET A 130 -16.22 56.36 10.12
CA MET A 130 -16.97 57.48 9.55
C MET A 130 -17.92 58.11 10.57
N GLU A 131 -18.59 57.30 11.40
CA GLU A 131 -19.39 57.75 12.53
C GLU A 131 -18.55 58.51 13.56
N ARG A 132 -17.39 57.97 13.94
CA ARG A 132 -16.42 58.65 14.82
C ARG A 132 -15.96 59.99 14.26
N LYS A 133 -15.77 60.13 12.94
CA LYS A 133 -15.38 61.40 12.31
C LYS A 133 -16.51 62.43 12.30
N ASN A 134 -17.76 62.00 12.13
CA ASN A 134 -18.92 62.89 12.14
C ASN A 134 -19.26 63.42 13.55
N GLN A 135 -18.80 62.74 14.61
CA GLN A 135 -18.94 63.20 16.00
C GLN A 135 -17.83 64.15 16.48
N ILE A 136 -16.80 64.46 15.66
CA ILE A 136 -15.76 65.42 16.04
C ILE A 136 -16.30 66.85 15.88
N PRO A 137 -16.39 67.67 16.95
CA PRO A 137 -16.84 69.05 16.85
C PRO A 137 -15.85 69.86 16.01
N LYS A 138 -16.34 70.69 15.08
CA LYS A 138 -15.50 71.65 14.35
C LYS A 138 -14.91 72.66 15.34
N ARG A 139 -13.67 72.44 15.77
CA ARG A 139 -12.89 73.45 16.51
C ARG A 139 -12.79 74.72 15.66
N LYS A 140 -13.27 75.84 16.21
CA LYS A 140 -13.08 77.19 15.65
C LYS A 140 -11.59 77.40 15.36
N LYS A 141 -11.25 77.83 14.15
CA LYS A 141 -9.89 78.34 13.83
C LYS A 141 -9.67 79.63 14.61
N GLY A 142 -9.16 79.52 15.83
CA GLY A 142 -8.52 80.65 16.50
C GLY A 142 -7.21 80.96 15.78
N LYS A 143 -6.98 82.23 15.44
CA LYS A 143 -5.69 82.73 14.95
C LYS A 143 -4.61 82.33 15.96
N LEU A 144 -3.50 81.74 15.48
CA LEU A 144 -2.31 81.57 16.32
C LEU A 144 -1.83 82.96 16.76
N PRO A 145 -1.51 83.18 18.05
CA PRO A 145 -0.77 84.34 18.49
C PRO A 145 0.59 84.38 17.77
N SER A 146 0.99 85.58 17.33
CA SER A 146 2.16 85.87 16.49
C SER A 146 3.52 85.60 17.15
N ASP A 147 3.56 85.23 18.42
CA ASP A 147 4.78 85.28 19.24
C ASP A 147 5.17 83.89 19.75
N TYR A 148 5.51 82.98 18.86
CA TYR A 148 6.14 81.72 19.25
C TYR A 148 7.44 81.49 18.49
N THR A 149 8.56 81.79 19.16
CA THR A 149 9.90 81.38 18.76
C THR A 149 10.13 79.94 19.24
N PRO A 150 10.35 78.97 18.33
CA PRO A 150 10.59 77.58 18.72
C PRO A 150 11.98 77.43 19.37
N PRO A 151 12.11 76.64 20.45
CA PRO A 151 13.40 76.38 21.08
C PRO A 151 14.29 75.51 20.18
N PRO A 152 15.64 75.66 20.24
CA PRO A 152 16.54 74.90 19.39
C PRO A 152 16.50 73.41 19.70
N LEU A 153 16.41 72.62 18.63
CA LEU A 153 16.38 71.16 18.67
C LEU A 153 17.66 70.61 19.31
N ARG A 154 17.53 70.04 20.51
CA ARG A 154 18.59 69.27 21.15
C ARG A 154 18.75 67.96 20.37
N LYS A 155 19.84 67.85 19.59
CA LYS A 155 20.21 66.63 18.86
C LYS A 155 20.35 65.48 19.86
N GLN A 156 19.39 64.57 19.89
CA GLN A 156 19.58 63.29 20.57
C GLN A 156 20.42 62.40 19.66
N CYS A 157 21.60 62.04 20.14
CA CYS A 157 22.49 61.07 19.52
C CYS A 157 21.75 59.73 19.43
N CYS A 158 21.56 59.22 18.21
CA CYS A 158 21.04 57.88 17.97
C CYS A 158 22.07 56.84 18.46
N THR A 159 21.92 56.30 19.67
CA THR A 159 22.58 55.04 20.02
C THR A 159 21.84 53.91 19.32
N ARG A 160 22.47 53.35 18.28
CA ARG A 160 22.04 52.13 17.60
C ARG A 160 21.96 50.98 18.62
N GLY A 161 20.77 50.73 19.15
CA GLY A 161 20.45 49.49 19.87
C GLY A 161 20.45 48.32 18.89
N SER A 162 21.48 47.49 18.98
CA SER A 162 21.59 46.19 18.32
C SER A 162 20.42 45.29 18.74
N ARG A 163 19.52 44.98 17.80
CA ARG A 163 18.55 43.89 18.00
C ARG A 163 19.21 42.58 17.60
N ASN A 164 19.54 41.80 18.61
CA ASN A 164 19.97 40.41 18.53
C ASN A 164 19.00 39.59 17.66
N LEU A 165 19.54 38.98 16.61
CA LEU A 165 18.87 37.97 15.79
C LEU A 165 18.86 36.65 16.58
N VAL A 166 17.75 36.34 17.23
CA VAL A 166 17.51 35.03 17.84
C VAL A 166 16.83 34.12 16.83
N GLY A 167 17.53 33.02 16.47
CA GLY A 167 16.90 31.74 16.18
C GLY A 167 16.56 31.43 14.72
N LYS A 168 17.56 30.98 13.94
CA LYS A 168 17.31 30.08 12.79
C LYS A 168 17.19 28.64 13.31
N PRO A 169 16.19 27.84 12.92
CA PRO A 169 16.16 26.42 13.24
C PRO A 169 17.23 25.67 12.43
N ARG A 170 18.05 24.88 13.11
CA ARG A 170 19.00 23.93 12.51
C ARG A 170 18.19 22.80 11.85
N PHE A 171 18.34 22.64 10.54
CA PHE A 171 17.94 21.40 9.86
C PHE A 171 18.89 20.26 10.30
N PRO A 172 18.37 19.06 10.67
CA PRO A 172 19.21 17.90 10.88
C PRO A 172 19.71 17.38 9.53
N ARG A 173 21.03 17.34 9.35
CA ARG A 173 21.67 16.59 8.27
C ARG A 173 21.51 15.10 8.60
N HIS A 174 20.76 14.36 7.79
CA HIS A 174 20.85 12.91 7.81
C HIS A 174 22.16 12.50 7.14
N CYS A 175 23.05 11.90 7.93
CA CYS A 175 24.20 11.14 7.48
C CYS A 175 23.71 9.92 6.70
N ALA A 176 23.92 9.88 5.39
CA ALA A 176 23.85 8.64 4.63
C ALA A 176 25.22 7.97 4.76
N SER A 177 25.32 7.00 5.67
CA SER A 177 26.42 6.05 5.73
C SER A 177 26.35 5.12 4.52
N ARG A 178 27.54 4.91 3.95
CA ARG A 178 27.92 3.96 2.91
C ARG A 178 27.30 2.59 3.14
N GLY A 179 26.75 2.00 2.07
CA GLY A 179 26.54 0.57 1.94
C GLY A 179 27.33 0.10 0.73
N GLU A 180 28.45 -0.56 0.99
CA GLU A 180 29.14 -1.41 0.03
C GLU A 180 28.35 -2.72 -0.10
N GLY A 181 28.17 -3.18 -1.33
CA GLY A 181 27.55 -4.45 -1.70
C GLY A 181 27.91 -4.75 -3.14
#